data_AF-A0A6B3GUP7-F1
#
_entry.id   AF-A0A6B3GUP7-F1
#
_cell.length_a   1.000
_cell.length_b   1.000
_cell.length_c   1.000
_cell.angle_alpha   90.00
_cell.angle_beta   90.00
_cell.angle_gamma   90.00
#
_symmetry.space_group_name_H-M   'P 1'
#
loop_
_entity.id
_entity.type
_entity.pdbx_description
1 polymer ?
#
loop_
_entity_poly.entity_id
_entity_poly.type
_entity_poly.pdbx_seq_one_letter_code
_entity_poly.pdbx_strand_id
1 'polypeptide(L)'
;LAARWTEHLLDDRKGGVPAPAGMIVEPVQGEGGVNPAPDAWLRRMRRITEERSIPLIADEVQTGVGRTGAFWAVEHSGIVPDVMVLSKAIGGSLPLAVIVYRA
;
A
#
# COMPACT_ATOMS: atom_id res chain seq x y z
N LEU A 1 -11.42 -1.52 -12.50
CA LEU A 1 -11.18 -2.89 -13.03
C LEU A 1 -10.26 -3.70 -12.12
N ALA A 2 -9.03 -3.25 -11.86
CA ALA A 2 -8.06 -3.98 -11.03
C ALA A 2 -8.58 -4.39 -9.64
N ALA A 3 -9.18 -3.47 -8.85
CA ALA A 3 -9.69 -3.82 -7.51
C ALA A 3 -10.78 -4.91 -7.53
N ARG A 4 -11.65 -4.92 -8.56
CA ARG A 4 -12.67 -5.96 -8.73
C ARG A 4 -12.04 -7.32 -9.06
N TRP A 5 -11.00 -7.31 -9.89
CA TRP A 5 -10.26 -8.53 -10.19
C TRP A 5 -9.56 -9.09 -8.94
N THR A 6 -8.92 -8.24 -8.14
CA THR A 6 -8.34 -8.64 -6.85
C THR A 6 -9.38 -9.23 -5.91
N GLU A 7 -10.54 -8.60 -5.78
CA GLU A 7 -11.63 -9.12 -4.94
C GLU A 7 -12.10 -10.50 -5.41
N HIS A 8 -12.32 -10.67 -6.72
CA HIS A 8 -12.71 -11.96 -7.28
C HIS A 8 -11.64 -13.04 -7.07
N LEU A 9 -10.36 -12.69 -7.26
CA LEU A 9 -9.23 -13.60 -7.06
C LEU A 9 -9.16 -14.11 -5.62
N LEU A 10 -9.39 -13.23 -4.64
CA LEU A 10 -9.34 -13.57 -3.22
C LEU A 10 -10.58 -14.37 -2.76
N ASP A 11 -11.71 -14.24 -3.47
CA ASP A 11 -12.94 -14.97 -3.15
C ASP A 11 -13.05 -16.33 -3.86
N ASP A 12 -12.33 -16.53 -4.96
CA ASP A 12 -12.32 -17.79 -5.70
C ASP A 12 -11.47 -18.86 -5.02
N ARG A 13 -12.10 -19.65 -4.15
CA ARG A 13 -11.50 -20.80 -3.46
C ARG A 13 -11.01 -21.90 -4.39
N LYS A 14 -11.42 -21.92 -5.66
CA LYS A 14 -10.98 -22.90 -6.68
C LYS A 14 -9.97 -22.30 -7.66
N GLY A 15 -9.65 -21.01 -7.54
CA GLY A 15 -8.75 -20.29 -8.44
C GLY A 15 -7.27 -20.63 -8.26
N GLY A 16 -6.92 -21.45 -7.27
CA GLY A 16 -5.55 -21.89 -7.01
C GLY A 16 -4.66 -20.86 -6.32
N VAL A 17 -5.19 -19.69 -5.98
CA VAL A 17 -4.48 -18.67 -5.21
C VAL A 17 -4.73 -18.89 -3.71
N PRO A 18 -3.69 -19.20 -2.91
CA PRO A 18 -3.84 -19.32 -1.46
C PRO A 18 -4.10 -17.95 -0.83
N ALA A 19 -4.65 -17.95 0.39
CA ALA A 19 -4.83 -16.72 1.15
C ALA A 19 -3.46 -16.02 1.36
N PRO A 20 -3.31 -14.75 0.96
CA PRO A 20 -2.04 -14.05 1.09
C PRO A 20 -1.79 -13.61 2.53
N ALA A 21 -0.51 -13.57 2.94
CA ALA A 21 -0.10 -13.03 4.24
C ALA A 21 -0.18 -11.50 4.32
N GLY A 22 -0.32 -10.82 3.18
CA GLY A 22 -0.40 -9.36 3.09
C GLY A 22 -0.58 -8.89 1.65
N MET A 23 -0.96 -7.62 1.50
CA MET A 23 -1.06 -6.90 0.22
C MET A 23 -0.15 -5.69 0.28
N ILE A 24 0.84 -5.60 -0.62
CA ILE A 24 1.75 -4.45 -0.71
C ILE A 24 1.37 -3.55 -1.88
N VAL A 25 1.37 -2.24 -1.65
CA VAL A 25 1.09 -1.22 -2.66
C VAL A 25 2.04 -0.04 -2.50
N GLU A 26 2.49 0.51 -3.63
CA GLU A 26 3.06 1.86 -3.69
C GLU A 26 1.91 2.86 -3.93
N PRO A 27 1.70 3.89 -3.09
CA PRO A 27 0.66 4.91 -3.34
C PRO A 27 0.87 5.65 -4.67
N VAL A 28 2.14 5.85 -5.05
CA VAL A 28 2.57 6.24 -6.39
C VAL A 28 3.69 5.30 -6.78
N GLN A 29 3.49 4.51 -7.84
CA GLN A 29 4.55 3.62 -8.32
C GLN A 29 5.68 4.45 -8.89
N GLY A 30 6.86 4.34 -8.26
CA GLY A 30 8.01 5.16 -8.59
C GLY A 30 8.67 4.76 -9.91
N GLU A 31 9.47 3.69 -9.82
CA GLU A 31 10.23 3.13 -10.95
C GLU A 31 9.33 2.50 -12.02
N GLY A 32 8.05 2.24 -11.69
CA GLY A 32 7.03 1.79 -12.64
C GLY A 32 6.55 2.87 -13.62
N GLY A 33 7.04 4.11 -13.51
CA GLY A 33 6.71 5.21 -14.41
C GLY A 33 5.97 6.38 -13.78
N VAL A 34 6.10 6.59 -12.46
CA VAL A 34 5.39 7.65 -11.72
C VAL A 34 3.88 7.55 -11.92
N ASN A 35 3.30 6.44 -11.47
CA ASN A 35 1.86 6.15 -11.62
C ASN A 35 1.13 6.31 -10.27
N PRO A 36 0.41 7.43 -10.03
CA PRO A 36 -0.39 7.58 -8.82
C PRO A 36 -1.58 6.62 -8.84
N ALA A 37 -1.74 5.84 -7.77
CA ALA A 37 -2.93 5.03 -7.59
C ALA A 37 -4.14 5.96 -7.34
N PRO A 38 -5.29 5.76 -8.03
CA PRO A 38 -6.47 6.56 -7.74
C PRO A 38 -6.94 6.39 -6.28
N ASP A 39 -7.26 7.48 -5.59
CA ASP A 39 -7.66 7.43 -4.17
C ASP A 39 -8.83 6.47 -3.89
N ALA A 40 -9.83 6.47 -4.79
CA ALA A 40 -10.97 5.57 -4.71
C ALA A 40 -10.57 4.09 -4.85
N TRP A 41 -9.52 3.81 -5.63
CA TRP A 41 -8.96 2.47 -5.75
C TRP A 41 -8.24 2.05 -4.46
N LEU A 42 -7.41 2.92 -3.87
CA LEU A 42 -6.73 2.66 -2.60
C LEU A 42 -7.75 2.40 -1.46
N ARG A 43 -8.81 3.21 -1.37
CA ARG A 43 -9.92 2.96 -0.43
C ARG A 43 -10.60 1.62 -0.66
N ARG A 44 -10.83 1.23 -1.92
CA ARG A 44 -11.43 -0.08 -2.24
C ARG A 44 -10.50 -1.22 -1.84
N MET A 45 -9.19 -1.10 -2.10
CA MET A 45 -8.20 -2.09 -1.71
C MET A 45 -8.13 -2.24 -0.19
N ARG A 46 -8.09 -1.14 0.57
CA ARG A 46 -8.15 -1.18 2.04
C ARG A 46 -9.37 -1.95 2.54
N ARG A 47 -10.56 -1.66 2.01
CA ARG A 47 -11.77 -2.39 2.39
C ARG A 47 -11.68 -3.88 2.04
N ILE A 48 -11.19 -4.24 0.84
CA ILE A 48 -11.02 -5.64 0.42
C ILE A 48 -10.10 -6.39 1.39
N THR A 49 -8.97 -5.79 1.75
CA THR A 49 -7.97 -6.42 2.60
C THR A 49 -8.44 -6.52 4.06
N GLU A 50 -9.07 -5.47 4.58
CA GLU A 50 -9.66 -5.46 5.94
C GLU A 50 -10.73 -6.53 6.13
N GLU A 51 -11.67 -6.66 5.18
CA GLU A 51 -12.75 -7.67 5.21
C GLU A 51 -12.23 -9.12 5.24
N ARG A 52 -10.98 -9.34 4.80
CA ARG A 52 -10.35 -10.66 4.69
C ARG A 52 -9.20 -10.85 5.68
N SER A 53 -9.02 -9.91 6.62
CA SER A 53 -7.90 -9.93 7.58
C SER A 53 -6.53 -10.05 6.90
N ILE A 54 -6.39 -9.43 5.72
CA ILE A 54 -5.13 -9.33 4.98
C ILE A 54 -4.49 -7.98 5.38
N PRO A 55 -3.28 -7.96 5.95
CA PRO A 55 -2.56 -6.72 6.21
C PRO A 55 -2.31 -5.93 4.92
N LEU A 56 -2.68 -4.65 4.92
CA LEU A 56 -2.30 -3.71 3.85
C LEU A 56 -0.98 -3.04 4.21
N ILE A 57 0.02 -3.21 3.36
CA ILE A 57 1.37 -2.66 3.48
C ILE A 57 1.49 -1.50 2.48
N ALA A 58 1.70 -0.30 2.98
CA ALA A 58 2.03 0.86 2.16
C ALA A 58 3.56 0.97 2.03
N ASP A 59 4.07 0.79 0.82
CA ASP A 59 5.47 1.11 0.51
C ASP A 59 5.61 2.60 0.24
N GLU A 60 6.11 3.32 1.24
CA GLU A 60 6.34 4.76 1.22
C GLU A 60 7.84 5.08 1.09
N VAL A 61 8.66 4.09 0.69
CA VAL A 61 10.11 4.25 0.55
C VAL A 61 10.46 5.39 -0.40
N GLN A 62 9.71 5.57 -1.50
CA GLN A 62 9.91 6.70 -2.41
C GLN A 62 8.93 7.86 -2.19
N THR A 63 7.70 7.57 -1.79
CA THR A 63 6.59 8.55 -1.76
C THR A 63 6.39 9.24 -0.42
N GLY A 64 7.00 8.72 0.65
CA GLY A 64 6.89 9.29 1.98
C GLY A 64 7.72 10.55 2.19
N VAL A 65 7.62 11.11 3.39
CA VAL A 65 8.36 12.30 3.85
C VAL A 65 8.14 13.49 2.90
N GLY A 66 6.88 13.79 2.58
CA GLY A 66 6.52 15.00 1.85
C GLY A 66 6.62 14.93 0.33
N ARG A 67 7.08 13.81 -0.26
CA ARG A 67 7.36 13.73 -1.71
C ARG A 67 6.16 14.07 -2.59
N THR A 68 4.95 13.73 -2.15
CA THR A 68 3.70 13.91 -2.89
C THR A 68 2.89 15.13 -2.44
N GLY A 69 3.43 15.98 -1.57
CA GLY A 69 2.73 17.13 -0.99
C GLY A 69 1.95 16.84 0.31
N ALA A 70 1.70 15.57 0.62
CA ALA A 70 1.32 15.09 1.95
C ALA A 70 2.55 14.46 2.64
N PHE A 71 2.56 14.37 3.97
CA PHE A 71 3.73 13.81 4.66
C PHE A 71 3.88 12.32 4.35
N TRP A 72 2.76 11.60 4.30
CA TRP A 72 2.67 10.24 3.75
C TRP A 72 1.72 10.25 2.55
N ALA A 73 2.11 9.65 1.42
CA ALA A 73 1.27 9.64 0.23
C ALA A 73 -0.08 8.91 0.44
N VAL A 74 -0.16 7.93 1.34
CA VAL A 74 -1.44 7.28 1.70
C VAL A 74 -2.48 8.25 2.26
N GLU A 75 -2.06 9.39 2.83
CA GLU A 75 -2.96 10.40 3.40
C GLU A 75 -3.91 11.00 2.36
N HIS A 76 -3.48 11.11 1.09
CA HIS A 76 -4.35 11.57 -0.01
C HIS A 76 -5.62 10.73 -0.14
N SER A 77 -5.52 9.42 0.11
CA SER A 77 -6.64 8.50 0.01
C SER A 77 -7.51 8.42 1.27
N GLY A 78 -7.01 8.92 2.41
CA GLY A 78 -7.64 8.88 3.72
C GLY A 78 -7.65 7.50 4.38
N ILE A 79 -6.90 6.52 3.86
CA ILE A 79 -6.81 5.19 4.47
C ILE A 79 -5.72 5.15 5.54
N VAL A 80 -5.85 4.18 6.45
CA VAL A 80 -4.78 3.81 7.40
C VAL A 80 -4.31 2.39 7.04
N PRO A 81 -3.05 2.20 6.58
CA PRO A 81 -2.48 0.88 6.33
C PRO A 81 -2.14 0.17 7.65
N ASP A 82 -1.95 -1.15 7.58
CA ASP A 82 -1.52 -1.96 8.74
C ASP A 82 -0.01 -1.88 8.96
N VAL A 83 0.75 -1.71 7.87
CA VAL A 83 2.20 -1.58 7.85
C VAL A 83 2.62 -0.45 6.92
N MET A 84 3.64 0.32 7.29
CA MET A 84 4.35 1.23 6.42
C MET A 84 5.82 0.83 6.31
N VAL A 85 6.34 0.82 5.07
CA VAL A 85 7.77 0.65 4.78
C VAL A 85 8.35 2.01 4.44
N LEU A 86 9.38 2.44 5.19
CA LEU A 86 9.99 3.77 5.05
C LEU A 86 11.50 3.63 4.79
N SER A 87 12.04 4.47 3.91
CA SER A 87 13.48 4.62 3.69
C SER A 87 13.76 5.96 2.98
N LYS A 88 14.83 6.04 2.17
CA LYS A 88 15.28 7.20 1.41
C LYS A 88 15.27 8.49 2.24
N ALA A 89 14.26 9.33 2.08
CA ALA A 89 14.18 10.64 2.70
C ALA A 89 14.14 10.59 4.24
N ILE A 90 13.61 9.51 4.84
CA ILE A 90 13.50 9.40 6.30
C ILE A 90 14.87 9.34 6.99
N GLY A 91 15.90 8.85 6.29
CA GLY A 91 17.27 8.78 6.79
C GLY A 91 18.01 10.11 6.77
N GLY A 92 17.46 11.16 6.14
CA GLY A 92 18.09 12.48 6.09
C GLY A 92 19.52 12.44 5.55
N SER A 93 19.78 11.66 4.49
CA SER A 93 21.08 11.32 3.87
C SER A 93 21.86 10.15 4.49
N LEU A 94 21.44 9.62 5.64
CA LEU A 94 22.02 8.40 6.22
C LEU A 94 21.30 7.14 5.70
N PRO A 95 21.99 5.99 5.63
CA PRO A 95 21.36 4.72 5.30
C PRO A 95 20.42 4.30 6.44
N LEU A 96 19.11 4.41 6.22
CA LEU A 96 18.08 4.07 7.19
C LEU A 96 16.87 3.42 6.49
N ALA A 97 16.34 2.37 7.10
CA ALA A 97 15.05 1.79 6.78
C ALA A 97 14.25 1.57 8.07
N VAL A 98 12.94 1.79 8.01
CA VAL A 98 12.03 1.67 9.16
C VAL A 98 10.77 0.94 8.72
N ILE A 99 10.32 0.00 9.56
CA ILE A 99 9.01 -0.63 9.43
C ILE A 99 8.15 -0.15 10.59
N VAL A 100 7.00 0.45 10.28
CA VAL A 100 5.99 0.84 11.26
C VAL A 100 4.80 -0.09 11.07
N TYR A 101 4.34 -0.75 12.14
CA TYR A 101 3.18 -1.64 12.06
C TYR A 101 2.30 -1.49 13.31
N ARG A 102 1.03 -1.83 13.16
CA ARG A 102 0.08 -1.90 14.29
C ARG A 102 0.25 -3.24 15.02
N ALA A 103 0.46 -3.18 16.33
CA ALA A 103 0.49 -4.35 17.23
C ALA A 103 -0.92 -4.78 17.62
#